data_AF-A0A519DWV2-F1
#
_entry.id   AF-A0A519DWV2-F1
#
_cell.length_a   1.000
_cell.length_b   1.000
_cell.length_c   1.000
_cell.angle_alpha   90.00
_cell.angle_beta   90.00
_cell.angle_gamma   90.00
#
_symmetry.space_group_name_H-M   'P 1'
#
loop_
_entity.id
_entity.type
_entity.pdbx_description
1 polymer ?
#
loop_
_entity_poly.entity_id
_entity_poly.type
_entity_poly.pdbx_seq_one_letter_code
_entity_poly.pdbx_strand_id
1 'polypeptide(L)'
;MKHLMTLPRLPFTRPTMSWVPRGPMASWLMIGNLLVAVALAAMTALSLWNHRQTETDRARDVVENLAQNIAVEVGAELRNTDNALATIALRFRSAPRSADQSAMVARLIEEQRGLLPQIVALRVADIHGTVTTGLMPGERPFNVGDGAYFAQARNTDAMVISEPMNSRAQNHWCIILARRLIDHDGNFDGIVYAVVTAQHFMDRFSGVALGPSGAVSLRSESMNLVARYSASEPASTKGFGTKSLSEHALRSLAQNRERGVYITPTAIDRVERITAYRKVPGYSMTLFTGMSSNYFLAGWRTQVVQQSLLAALVALAVAAASALIHRIHRRERRAKDALQQLAREQDAMLRNDLIGMVRIRDSHALWGNPAMERMFGAVPGGMVGTPAQTLFLSPQEHARIREASLATMRSGGRFHAQLRMRRLDGTEFWVDLHGTVLSESESMWMLVDIDSLKRSEEQAQHLALRDVLTGLPNRRLFEEKVGDTINGARRTGRGFAVCYLDLDGFKAINDQHGHEAGDEVLTEVAQRLQALVRSNDVVARLGGDEFAILLSGATRPEDVEQMLQRCLFSIQRRITLDSGEKVSVGASIGAVIGGGGDGCRELLHAADEAMYAVKRSGKGQIQIAGHVHSEWAVAA
;
A
#
# COMPACT_ATOMS: atom_id res chain seq x y z
N MET A 1 26.88 -35.95 64.16
CA MET A 1 25.67 -36.58 63.57
C MET A 1 24.63 -35.48 63.41
N LYS A 2 24.04 -35.15 62.27
CA LYS A 2 24.03 -35.68 60.90
C LYS A 2 23.73 -34.49 59.99
N HIS A 3 24.37 -34.52 58.82
CA HIS A 3 24.12 -33.66 57.66
C HIS A 3 22.63 -33.55 57.28
N LEU A 4 22.17 -32.34 56.98
CA LEU A 4 21.08 -32.14 56.02
C LEU A 4 21.63 -31.37 54.81
N MET A 5 21.36 -31.96 53.65
CA MET A 5 21.88 -31.63 52.34
C MET A 5 21.49 -30.22 51.87
N THR A 6 22.48 -29.47 51.41
CA THR A 6 22.37 -28.35 50.49
C THR A 6 22.01 -28.85 49.09
N LEU A 7 20.79 -28.58 48.63
CA LEU A 7 20.39 -28.76 47.23
C LEU A 7 20.97 -27.60 46.38
N PRO A 8 21.53 -27.87 45.18
CA PRO A 8 22.07 -26.82 44.33
C PRO A 8 20.94 -26.06 43.62
N ARG A 9 20.98 -24.73 43.67
CA ARG A 9 20.16 -23.85 42.84
C ARG A 9 20.59 -23.99 41.38
N LEU A 10 19.79 -24.67 40.57
CA LEU A 10 19.92 -24.65 39.11
C LEU A 10 19.60 -23.24 38.58
N PRO A 11 20.40 -22.65 37.67
CA PRO A 11 20.06 -21.39 37.04
C PRO A 11 18.95 -21.63 36.03
N PHE A 12 17.79 -21.00 36.25
CA PHE A 12 16.76 -20.85 35.22
C PHE A 12 17.27 -19.92 34.12
N THR A 13 18.00 -20.46 33.14
CA THR A 13 18.20 -19.78 31.86
C THR A 13 16.92 -19.93 31.05
N ARG A 14 16.12 -18.85 30.96
CA ARG A 14 15.05 -18.77 29.95
C ARG A 14 15.73 -18.74 28.57
N PRO A 15 15.52 -19.72 27.66
CA PRO A 15 15.97 -19.55 26.29
C PRO A 15 15.06 -18.51 25.64
N THR A 16 15.54 -17.27 25.51
CA THR A 16 14.95 -16.29 24.60
C THR A 16 15.27 -16.75 23.18
N MET A 17 14.51 -17.72 22.69
CA MET A 17 14.52 -18.10 21.27
C MET A 17 13.71 -17.04 20.51
N SER A 18 14.26 -15.83 20.40
CA SER A 18 13.71 -14.78 19.55
C SER A 18 14.08 -15.10 18.10
N TRP A 19 13.44 -16.11 17.52
CA TRP A 19 13.45 -16.34 16.09
C TRP A 19 12.55 -15.28 15.45
N VAL A 20 13.05 -14.05 15.37
CA VAL A 20 12.41 -12.97 14.60
C VAL A 20 13.14 -12.93 13.26
N PRO A 21 12.56 -13.49 12.19
CA PRO A 21 13.26 -13.60 10.92
C PRO A 21 13.50 -12.22 10.31
N ARG A 22 14.74 -11.96 9.87
CA ARG A 22 15.23 -10.71 9.27
C ARG A 22 14.79 -10.52 7.81
N GLY A 23 13.49 -10.70 7.53
CA GLY A 23 12.89 -10.45 6.21
C GLY A 23 11.78 -9.40 6.28
N PRO A 24 11.43 -8.73 5.16
CA PRO A 24 10.22 -7.92 5.12
C PRO A 24 9.04 -8.86 5.42
N MET A 25 8.30 -8.58 6.49
CA MET A 25 7.16 -9.37 6.97
C MET A 25 6.18 -9.77 5.85
N ALA A 26 6.08 -8.95 4.80
CA ALA A 26 5.35 -9.26 3.57
C ALA A 26 5.75 -10.60 2.92
N SER A 27 7.05 -10.89 2.80
CA SER A 27 7.54 -12.13 2.19
C SER A 27 7.15 -13.35 3.02
N TRP A 28 7.17 -13.26 4.34
CA TRP A 28 6.73 -14.34 5.22
C TRP A 28 5.22 -14.57 5.17
N LEU A 29 4.42 -13.50 5.11
CA LEU A 29 2.98 -13.61 4.90
C LEU A 29 2.66 -14.24 3.54
N MET A 30 3.41 -13.90 2.49
CA MET A 30 3.24 -14.51 1.17
C MET A 30 3.59 -16.00 1.18
N ILE A 31 4.72 -16.38 1.79
CA ILE A 31 5.13 -17.79 1.90
C ILE A 31 4.10 -18.56 2.74
N GLY A 32 3.66 -18.01 3.88
CA GLY A 32 2.64 -18.63 4.72
C GLY A 32 1.32 -18.83 3.98
N ASN A 33 0.84 -17.81 3.28
CA ASN A 33 -0.38 -17.90 2.46
C ASN A 33 -0.23 -18.95 1.35
N LEU A 34 0.93 -19.02 0.69
CA LEU A 34 1.20 -20.00 -0.35
C LEU A 34 1.16 -21.43 0.22
N LEU A 35 1.79 -21.67 1.37
CA LEU A 35 1.78 -22.97 2.03
C LEU A 35 0.37 -23.41 2.43
N VAL A 36 -0.43 -22.51 3.01
CA VAL A 36 -1.83 -22.79 3.34
C VAL A 36 -2.63 -23.08 2.08
N ALA A 37 -2.47 -22.29 1.01
CA ALA A 37 -3.18 -22.49 -0.25
C ALA A 37 -2.84 -23.85 -0.89
N VAL A 38 -1.56 -24.23 -0.90
CA VAL A 38 -1.11 -25.54 -1.40
C VAL A 38 -1.66 -26.68 -0.55
N ALA A 39 -1.60 -26.57 0.78
CA ALA A 39 -2.14 -27.59 1.67
C ALA A 39 -3.66 -27.75 1.50
N LEU A 40 -4.40 -26.64 1.39
CA LEU A 40 -5.83 -26.64 1.16
C LEU A 40 -6.21 -27.26 -0.20
N ALA A 41 -5.47 -26.92 -1.25
CA ALA A 41 -5.67 -27.49 -2.58
C ALA A 41 -5.37 -29.00 -2.59
N ALA A 42 -4.27 -29.43 -1.96
CA ALA A 42 -3.91 -30.85 -1.85
C ALA A 42 -4.95 -31.65 -1.06
N MET A 43 -5.40 -31.15 0.08
CA MET A 43 -6.46 -31.81 0.88
C MET A 43 -7.79 -31.89 0.12
N THR A 44 -8.18 -30.81 -0.57
CA THR A 44 -9.40 -30.80 -1.38
C THR A 44 -9.31 -31.79 -2.54
N ALA A 45 -8.19 -31.81 -3.26
CA ALA A 45 -7.96 -32.76 -4.34
C ALA A 45 -8.01 -34.22 -3.86
N LEU A 46 -7.37 -34.52 -2.71
CA LEU A 46 -7.40 -35.85 -2.10
C LEU A 46 -8.80 -36.25 -1.65
N SER A 47 -9.55 -35.32 -1.05
CA SER A 47 -10.95 -35.55 -0.63
C SER A 47 -11.84 -35.86 -1.84
N LEU A 48 -11.75 -35.04 -2.90
CA LEU A 48 -12.52 -35.23 -4.13
C LEU A 48 -12.16 -36.53 -4.85
N TRP A 49 -10.87 -36.92 -4.83
CA TRP A 49 -10.43 -38.21 -5.35
C TRP A 49 -11.05 -39.37 -4.57
N ASN A 50 -10.96 -39.35 -3.24
CA ASN A 50 -11.52 -40.39 -2.37
C ASN A 50 -13.04 -40.50 -2.53
N HIS A 51 -13.73 -39.37 -2.64
CA HIS A 51 -15.18 -39.36 -2.85
C HIS A 51 -15.55 -39.94 -4.22
N ARG A 52 -14.79 -39.63 -5.29
CA ARG A 52 -14.99 -40.23 -6.61
C ARG A 52 -14.84 -41.76 -6.58
N GLN A 53 -13.80 -42.26 -5.90
CA GLN A 53 -13.58 -43.69 -5.75
C GLN A 53 -14.74 -44.33 -5.00
N THR A 54 -15.16 -43.73 -3.88
CA THR A 54 -16.31 -44.21 -3.08
C THR A 54 -17.59 -44.30 -3.90
N GLU A 55 -17.91 -43.28 -4.71
CA GLU A 55 -19.11 -43.32 -5.58
C GLU A 55 -18.99 -44.39 -6.67
N THR A 56 -17.78 -44.64 -7.18
CA THR A 56 -17.54 -45.68 -8.19
C THR A 56 -17.68 -47.08 -7.57
N ASP A 57 -17.15 -47.29 -6.37
CA ASP A 57 -17.25 -48.56 -5.64
C ASP A 57 -18.71 -48.84 -5.23
N ARG A 58 -19.44 -47.82 -4.74
CA ARG A 58 -20.88 -47.95 -4.48
C ARG A 58 -21.66 -48.32 -5.74
N ALA A 59 -21.39 -47.65 -6.86
CA ALA A 59 -22.05 -47.97 -8.12
C ALA A 59 -21.74 -49.41 -8.57
N ARG A 60 -20.49 -49.86 -8.39
CA ARG A 60 -20.06 -51.23 -8.64
C ARG A 60 -20.86 -52.23 -7.82
N ASP A 61 -20.91 -52.05 -6.50
CA ASP A 61 -21.64 -52.95 -5.59
C ASP A 61 -23.12 -53.02 -5.95
N VAL A 62 -23.73 -51.88 -6.32
CA VAL A 62 -25.13 -51.83 -6.77
C VAL A 62 -25.33 -52.65 -8.04
N VAL A 63 -24.52 -52.44 -9.08
CA VAL A 63 -24.68 -53.19 -10.34
C VAL A 63 -24.34 -54.67 -10.18
N GLU A 64 -23.33 -55.05 -9.38
CA GLU A 64 -22.98 -56.45 -9.13
C GLU A 64 -24.09 -57.20 -8.39
N ASN A 65 -24.63 -56.62 -7.31
CA ASN A 65 -25.73 -57.22 -6.55
C ASN A 65 -26.99 -57.34 -7.40
N LEU A 66 -27.27 -56.34 -8.22
CA LEU A 66 -28.44 -56.35 -9.11
C LEU A 66 -28.29 -57.37 -10.23
N ALA A 67 -27.11 -57.47 -10.86
CA ALA A 67 -26.81 -58.52 -11.83
C ALA A 67 -27.00 -59.91 -11.22
N GLN A 68 -26.51 -60.11 -9.98
CA GLN A 68 -26.65 -61.37 -9.26
C GLN A 68 -28.12 -61.72 -9.01
N ASN A 69 -28.90 -60.78 -8.47
CA ASN A 69 -30.30 -61.03 -8.10
C ASN A 69 -31.17 -61.33 -9.33
N ILE A 70 -31.07 -60.51 -10.38
CA ILE A 70 -31.83 -60.71 -11.61
C ILE A 70 -31.39 -62.01 -12.31
N ALA A 71 -30.09 -62.35 -12.30
CA ALA A 71 -29.62 -63.60 -12.91
C ALA A 71 -30.16 -64.83 -12.19
N VAL A 72 -30.23 -64.80 -10.85
CA VAL A 72 -30.87 -65.87 -10.06
C VAL A 72 -32.36 -65.98 -10.38
N GLU A 73 -33.04 -64.85 -10.50
CA GLU A 73 -34.47 -64.79 -10.82
C GLU A 73 -34.79 -65.32 -12.21
N VAL A 74 -34.07 -64.85 -13.25
CA VAL A 74 -34.18 -65.39 -14.62
C VAL A 74 -33.87 -66.90 -14.62
N GLY A 75 -32.86 -67.33 -13.86
CA GLY A 75 -32.54 -68.76 -13.72
C GLY A 75 -33.67 -69.56 -13.08
N ALA A 76 -34.38 -69.01 -12.09
CA ALA A 76 -35.55 -69.65 -11.49
C ALA A 76 -36.71 -69.77 -12.50
N GLU A 77 -36.93 -68.74 -13.31
CA GLU A 77 -37.99 -68.75 -14.33
C GLU A 77 -37.74 -69.80 -15.43
N LEU A 78 -36.49 -69.92 -15.89
CA LEU A 78 -36.09 -70.94 -16.84
C LEU A 78 -36.22 -72.34 -16.26
N ARG A 79 -35.87 -72.51 -14.98
CA ARG A 79 -36.03 -73.78 -14.25
C ARG A 79 -37.49 -74.19 -14.13
N ASN A 80 -38.37 -73.24 -13.84
CA ASN A 80 -39.81 -73.50 -13.78
C ASN A 80 -40.32 -73.97 -15.15
N THR A 81 -39.83 -73.37 -16.23
CA THR A 81 -40.19 -73.76 -17.60
C THR A 81 -39.62 -75.14 -17.97
N ASP A 82 -38.35 -75.43 -17.64
CA ASP A 82 -37.73 -76.74 -17.85
C ASP A 82 -38.50 -77.84 -17.08
N ASN A 83 -38.88 -77.59 -15.83
CA ASN A 83 -39.66 -78.53 -15.03
C ASN A 83 -41.02 -78.86 -15.68
N ALA A 84 -41.69 -77.86 -16.26
CA ALA A 84 -42.95 -78.08 -16.98
C ALA A 84 -42.73 -78.88 -18.28
N LEU A 85 -41.71 -78.54 -19.07
CA LEU A 85 -41.34 -79.28 -20.28
C LEU A 85 -40.95 -80.74 -19.95
N ALA A 86 -40.18 -80.94 -18.88
CA ALA A 86 -39.80 -82.26 -18.39
C ALA A 86 -41.00 -83.08 -17.92
N THR A 87 -41.97 -82.43 -17.26
CA THR A 87 -43.22 -83.06 -16.83
C THR A 87 -44.03 -83.54 -18.03
N ILE A 88 -44.15 -82.71 -19.07
CA ILE A 88 -44.83 -83.09 -20.32
C ILE A 88 -44.07 -84.23 -21.00
N ALA A 89 -42.75 -84.15 -21.11
CA ALA A 89 -41.93 -85.19 -21.73
C ALA A 89 -42.03 -86.55 -21.01
N LEU A 90 -42.03 -86.54 -19.67
CA LEU A 90 -42.16 -87.74 -18.86
C LEU A 90 -43.55 -88.38 -19.00
N ARG A 91 -44.62 -87.58 -18.96
CA ARG A 91 -45.99 -88.06 -19.14
C ARG A 91 -46.22 -88.59 -20.55
N PHE A 92 -45.68 -87.90 -21.56
CA PHE A 92 -45.72 -88.32 -22.96
C PHE A 92 -45.13 -89.73 -23.13
N ARG A 93 -43.95 -89.98 -22.56
CA ARG A 93 -43.27 -91.28 -22.61
C ARG A 93 -44.05 -92.42 -21.94
N SER A 94 -44.80 -92.12 -20.88
CA SER A 94 -45.50 -93.14 -20.07
C SER A 94 -46.78 -93.69 -20.69
N ALA A 95 -47.28 -93.10 -21.78
CA ALA A 95 -48.55 -93.47 -22.41
C ALA A 95 -48.33 -94.13 -23.79
N PRO A 96 -49.06 -95.22 -24.13
CA PRO A 96 -49.01 -95.81 -25.46
C PRO A 96 -49.68 -94.91 -26.51
N ARG A 97 -49.13 -94.90 -27.74
CA ARG A 97 -49.64 -94.10 -28.87
C ARG A 97 -51.09 -94.43 -29.19
N SER A 98 -52.00 -93.52 -28.86
CA SER A 98 -53.45 -93.63 -29.06
C SER A 98 -54.08 -92.24 -29.20
N ALA A 99 -55.30 -92.16 -29.73
CA ALA A 99 -56.05 -90.90 -29.80
C ALA A 99 -56.26 -90.26 -28.41
N ASP A 100 -56.32 -91.09 -27.36
CA ASP A 100 -56.45 -90.66 -25.97
C ASP A 100 -55.16 -90.00 -25.44
N GLN A 101 -53.99 -90.45 -25.89
CA GLN A 101 -52.70 -89.83 -25.57
C GLN A 101 -52.62 -88.39 -26.07
N SER A 102 -53.01 -88.12 -27.32
CA SER A 102 -52.99 -86.77 -27.88
C SER A 102 -53.93 -85.82 -27.13
N ALA A 103 -55.12 -86.30 -26.73
CA ALA A 103 -56.06 -85.54 -25.93
C ALA A 103 -55.53 -85.27 -24.50
N MET A 104 -54.88 -86.26 -23.87
CA MET A 104 -54.23 -86.11 -22.57
C MET A 104 -53.10 -85.07 -22.62
N VAL A 105 -52.21 -85.16 -23.62
CA VAL A 105 -51.08 -84.22 -23.79
C VAL A 105 -51.60 -82.81 -24.06
N ALA A 106 -52.66 -82.64 -24.84
CA ALA A 106 -53.29 -81.34 -25.06
C ALA A 106 -53.83 -80.72 -23.76
N ARG A 107 -54.51 -81.51 -22.90
CA ARG A 107 -54.97 -81.04 -21.58
C ARG A 107 -53.81 -80.65 -20.68
N LEU A 108 -52.77 -81.49 -20.62
CA LEU A 108 -51.58 -81.21 -19.81
C LEU A 108 -50.85 -79.94 -20.28
N ILE A 109 -50.77 -79.70 -21.59
CA ILE A 109 -50.21 -78.46 -22.13
C ILE A 109 -51.00 -77.24 -21.66
N GLU A 110 -52.33 -77.30 -21.68
CA GLU A 110 -53.17 -76.18 -21.24
C GLU A 110 -53.06 -75.95 -19.72
N GLU A 111 -53.02 -77.02 -18.92
CA GLU A 111 -52.77 -76.95 -17.47
C GLU A 111 -51.41 -76.32 -17.16
N GLN A 112 -50.34 -76.78 -17.82
CA GLN A 112 -48.98 -76.24 -17.62
C GLN A 112 -48.86 -74.80 -18.12
N ARG A 113 -49.54 -74.45 -19.22
CA ARG A 113 -49.56 -73.08 -19.76
C ARG A 113 -50.17 -72.10 -18.75
N GLY A 114 -51.24 -72.48 -18.05
CA GLY A 114 -51.84 -71.66 -17.00
C GLY A 114 -50.90 -71.38 -15.81
N LEU A 115 -49.90 -72.24 -15.59
CA LEU A 115 -48.91 -72.11 -14.51
C LEU A 115 -47.66 -71.31 -14.91
N LEU A 116 -47.52 -70.96 -16.19
CA LEU A 116 -46.34 -70.30 -16.76
C LEU A 116 -46.73 -68.98 -17.42
N PRO A 117 -46.99 -67.91 -16.65
CA PRO A 117 -47.37 -66.61 -17.20
C PRO A 117 -46.30 -66.00 -18.12
N GLN A 118 -45.05 -66.47 -18.04
CA GLN A 118 -43.92 -65.98 -18.84
C GLN A 118 -43.87 -66.52 -20.28
N ILE A 119 -44.61 -67.59 -20.61
CA ILE A 119 -44.54 -68.20 -21.93
C ILE A 119 -45.73 -67.76 -22.80
N VAL A 120 -45.46 -67.44 -24.06
CA VAL A 120 -46.51 -67.06 -25.02
C VAL A 120 -47.15 -68.28 -25.65
N ALA A 121 -46.41 -69.36 -25.81
CA ALA A 121 -46.93 -70.62 -26.33
C ALA A 121 -46.18 -71.80 -25.73
N LEU A 122 -46.92 -72.90 -25.55
CA LEU A 122 -46.41 -74.23 -25.20
C LEU A 122 -46.93 -75.20 -26.24
N ARG A 123 -46.03 -75.90 -26.94
CA ARG A 123 -46.32 -76.64 -28.17
C ARG A 123 -45.58 -77.97 -28.23
N VAL A 124 -46.13 -78.90 -29.00
CA VAL A 124 -45.49 -80.17 -29.34
C VAL A 124 -45.37 -80.28 -30.86
N ALA A 125 -44.18 -80.63 -31.32
CA ALA A 125 -43.87 -80.91 -32.71
C ALA A 125 -43.46 -82.38 -32.87
N ASP A 126 -43.89 -83.01 -33.96
CA ASP A 126 -43.60 -84.42 -34.26
C ASP A 126 -42.15 -84.66 -34.74
N ILE A 127 -41.84 -85.90 -35.15
CA ILE A 127 -40.52 -86.31 -35.66
C ILE A 127 -40.04 -85.54 -36.90
N HIS A 128 -40.96 -84.96 -37.66
CA HIS A 128 -40.69 -84.15 -38.84
C HIS A 128 -40.66 -82.64 -38.52
N GLY A 129 -40.90 -82.28 -37.26
CA GLY A 129 -40.99 -80.90 -36.80
C GLY A 129 -42.32 -80.24 -37.12
N THR A 130 -43.37 -80.97 -37.47
CA THR A 130 -44.70 -80.37 -37.67
C THR A 130 -45.37 -80.17 -36.31
N VAL A 131 -45.84 -78.95 -36.03
CA VAL A 131 -46.53 -78.62 -34.77
C VAL A 131 -47.91 -79.27 -34.77
N THR A 132 -48.13 -80.22 -33.87
CA THR A 132 -49.37 -81.03 -33.79
C THR A 132 -50.27 -80.61 -32.63
N THR A 133 -49.70 -80.10 -31.53
CA THR A 133 -50.45 -79.77 -30.31
C THR A 133 -50.02 -78.41 -29.76
N GLY A 134 -50.95 -77.70 -29.10
CA GLY A 134 -50.68 -76.40 -28.49
C GLY A 134 -50.82 -75.20 -29.45
N LEU A 135 -51.48 -75.40 -30.59
CA LEU A 135 -51.86 -74.32 -31.52
C LEU A 135 -52.87 -73.37 -30.86
N MET A 136 -52.74 -72.07 -31.13
CA MET A 136 -53.70 -71.07 -30.68
C MET A 136 -54.96 -71.09 -31.55
N PRO A 137 -56.11 -70.57 -31.06
CA PRO A 137 -57.33 -70.48 -31.86
C PRO A 137 -57.08 -69.76 -33.20
N GLY A 138 -57.33 -70.45 -34.31
CA GLY A 138 -57.11 -69.93 -35.67
C GLY A 138 -55.73 -70.17 -36.27
N GLU A 139 -54.77 -70.74 -35.54
CA GLU A 139 -53.47 -71.16 -36.09
C GLU A 139 -53.59 -72.47 -36.87
N ARG A 140 -52.97 -72.54 -38.05
CA ARG A 140 -52.81 -73.78 -38.82
C ARG A 140 -51.51 -74.49 -38.38
N PRO A 141 -51.42 -75.83 -38.48
CA PRO A 141 -50.15 -76.53 -38.31
C PRO A 141 -49.06 -75.94 -39.20
N PHE A 142 -47.87 -75.75 -38.64
CA PHE A 142 -46.69 -75.25 -39.35
C PHE A 142 -45.47 -76.08 -38.94
N ASN A 143 -44.43 -76.04 -39.76
CA ASN A 143 -43.22 -76.83 -39.53
C ASN A 143 -42.13 -75.97 -38.87
N VAL A 144 -41.42 -76.56 -37.91
CA VAL A 144 -40.29 -76.00 -37.15
C VAL A 144 -39.03 -76.86 -37.22
N GLY A 145 -39.05 -77.91 -38.06
CA GLY A 145 -37.94 -78.86 -38.19
C GLY A 145 -36.67 -78.27 -38.80
N ASP A 146 -36.78 -77.12 -39.47
CA ASP A 146 -35.65 -76.32 -39.97
C ASP A 146 -34.95 -75.50 -38.87
N GLY A 147 -35.55 -75.38 -37.68
CA GLY A 147 -34.99 -74.66 -36.56
C GLY A 147 -33.76 -75.35 -35.96
N ALA A 148 -32.67 -74.61 -35.76
CA ALA A 148 -31.46 -75.14 -35.13
C ALA A 148 -31.73 -75.76 -33.73
N TYR A 149 -32.69 -75.20 -32.99
CA TYR A 149 -33.10 -75.73 -31.69
C TYR A 149 -33.76 -77.12 -31.78
N PHE A 150 -34.47 -77.43 -32.88
CA PHE A 150 -35.09 -78.74 -33.10
C PHE A 150 -34.01 -79.80 -33.29
N ALA A 151 -33.02 -79.51 -34.14
CA ALA A 151 -31.88 -80.39 -34.37
C ALA A 151 -31.03 -80.60 -33.11
N GLN A 152 -30.84 -79.54 -32.31
CA GLN A 152 -30.14 -79.64 -31.02
C GLN A 152 -30.92 -80.49 -30.01
N ALA A 153 -32.22 -80.21 -29.83
CA ALA A 153 -33.07 -80.94 -28.88
C ALA A 153 -33.23 -82.41 -29.25
N ARG A 154 -33.13 -82.78 -30.53
CA ARG A 154 -33.12 -84.18 -30.96
C ARG A 154 -31.96 -85.01 -30.36
N ASN A 155 -30.84 -84.36 -30.05
CA ASN A 155 -29.60 -85.01 -29.66
C ASN A 155 -29.27 -84.90 -28.15
N THR A 156 -30.15 -84.29 -27.35
CA THR A 156 -29.92 -84.10 -25.91
C THR A 156 -31.20 -84.25 -25.09
N ASP A 157 -31.09 -84.79 -23.89
CA ASP A 157 -32.21 -84.90 -22.94
C ASP A 157 -32.32 -83.66 -22.03
N ALA A 158 -31.34 -82.75 -22.07
CA ALA A 158 -31.37 -81.47 -21.38
C ALA A 158 -32.24 -80.45 -22.14
N MET A 159 -32.73 -79.42 -21.45
CA MET A 159 -33.42 -78.31 -22.13
C MET A 159 -32.44 -77.55 -23.01
N VAL A 160 -32.83 -77.34 -24.27
CA VAL A 160 -32.14 -76.51 -25.24
C VAL A 160 -32.75 -75.11 -25.22
N ILE A 161 -31.89 -74.09 -25.20
CA ILE A 161 -32.28 -72.68 -25.33
C ILE A 161 -31.81 -72.19 -26.69
N SER A 162 -32.72 -71.72 -27.54
CA SER A 162 -32.35 -71.22 -28.85
C SER A 162 -31.60 -69.88 -28.78
N GLU A 163 -30.84 -69.60 -29.83
CA GLU A 163 -30.45 -68.21 -30.14
C GLU A 163 -31.71 -67.34 -30.34
N PRO A 164 -31.64 -66.02 -30.04
CA PRO A 164 -32.77 -65.13 -30.23
C PRO A 164 -33.14 -65.06 -31.70
N MET A 165 -34.42 -65.22 -32.00
CA MET A 165 -34.95 -65.21 -33.35
C MET A 165 -36.20 -64.34 -33.43
N ASN A 166 -36.46 -63.80 -34.62
CA ASN A 166 -37.73 -63.15 -34.89
C ASN A 166 -38.74 -64.20 -35.36
N SER A 167 -39.82 -64.38 -34.62
CA SER A 167 -40.87 -65.34 -34.95
C SER A 167 -41.58 -64.93 -36.24
N ARG A 168 -41.44 -65.71 -37.32
CA ARG A 168 -42.10 -65.45 -38.61
C ARG A 168 -43.62 -65.43 -38.52
N ALA A 169 -44.19 -66.18 -37.58
CA ALA A 169 -45.64 -66.31 -37.40
C ALA A 169 -46.27 -65.15 -36.62
N GLN A 170 -45.51 -64.49 -35.74
CA GLN A 170 -46.06 -63.52 -34.77
C GLN A 170 -45.29 -62.19 -34.71
N ASN A 171 -44.24 -62.02 -35.53
CA ASN A 171 -43.44 -60.80 -35.70
C ASN A 171 -42.92 -60.17 -34.40
N HIS A 172 -42.46 -61.00 -33.46
CA HIS A 172 -41.79 -60.57 -32.25
C HIS A 172 -40.53 -61.39 -31.99
N TRP A 173 -39.59 -60.78 -31.26
CA TRP A 173 -38.35 -61.45 -30.86
C TRP A 173 -38.62 -62.40 -29.70
N CYS A 174 -38.13 -63.63 -29.84
CA CYS A 174 -38.32 -64.67 -28.85
C CYS A 174 -37.11 -65.61 -28.76
N ILE A 175 -37.07 -66.37 -27.68
CA ILE A 175 -36.24 -67.56 -27.52
C ILE A 175 -37.15 -68.78 -27.38
N ILE A 176 -36.66 -69.91 -27.84
CA ILE A 176 -37.33 -71.20 -27.77
C ILE A 176 -36.64 -72.04 -26.69
N LEU A 177 -37.44 -72.57 -25.77
CA LEU A 177 -37.01 -73.52 -24.74
C LEU A 177 -37.56 -74.89 -25.14
N ALA A 178 -36.70 -75.81 -25.57
CA ALA A 178 -37.12 -77.08 -26.16
C ALA A 178 -36.56 -78.28 -25.39
N ARG A 179 -37.35 -79.34 -25.27
CA ARG A 179 -36.94 -80.62 -24.71
C ARG A 179 -37.36 -81.75 -25.63
N ARG A 180 -36.51 -82.77 -25.71
CA ARG A 180 -36.76 -83.99 -26.48
C ARG A 180 -37.98 -84.74 -25.98
N LEU A 181 -38.83 -85.21 -26.90
CA LEU A 181 -39.85 -86.21 -26.61
C LEU A 181 -39.36 -87.58 -27.07
N ILE A 182 -39.64 -88.58 -26.24
CA ILE A 182 -39.28 -89.97 -26.47
C ILE A 182 -40.57 -90.78 -26.33
N ASP A 183 -40.84 -91.66 -27.29
CA ASP A 183 -41.98 -92.57 -27.22
C ASP A 183 -41.78 -93.65 -26.14
N HIS A 184 -42.82 -94.47 -25.93
CA HIS A 184 -42.79 -95.60 -25.00
C HIS A 184 -41.64 -96.58 -25.31
N ASP A 185 -41.25 -96.71 -26.58
CA ASP A 185 -40.24 -97.66 -27.05
C ASP A 185 -38.80 -97.10 -26.98
N GLY A 186 -38.64 -95.85 -26.53
CA GLY A 186 -37.34 -95.20 -26.37
C GLY A 186 -36.84 -94.45 -27.61
N ASN A 187 -37.63 -94.36 -28.67
CA ASN A 187 -37.27 -93.66 -29.90
C ASN A 187 -37.64 -92.17 -29.81
N PHE A 188 -36.94 -91.34 -30.58
CA PHE A 188 -37.26 -89.92 -30.70
C PHE A 188 -38.64 -89.72 -31.33
N ASP A 189 -39.53 -89.01 -30.63
CA ASP A 189 -40.90 -88.74 -31.06
C ASP A 189 -41.21 -87.24 -31.16
N GLY A 190 -40.20 -86.45 -31.54
CA GLY A 190 -40.33 -85.00 -31.69
C GLY A 190 -39.90 -84.24 -30.44
N ILE A 191 -40.44 -83.03 -30.26
CA ILE A 191 -40.06 -82.13 -29.16
C ILE A 191 -41.27 -81.45 -28.53
N VAL A 192 -41.15 -81.13 -27.24
CA VAL A 192 -42.02 -80.16 -26.56
C VAL A 192 -41.23 -78.88 -26.38
N TYR A 193 -41.83 -77.74 -26.67
CA TYR A 193 -41.15 -76.46 -26.57
C TYR A 193 -42.06 -75.33 -26.11
N ALA A 194 -41.45 -74.38 -25.41
CA ALA A 194 -42.06 -73.13 -24.98
C ALA A 194 -41.44 -71.94 -25.73
N VAL A 195 -42.25 -70.91 -25.94
CA VAL A 195 -41.83 -69.64 -26.56
C VAL A 195 -41.83 -68.55 -25.50
N VAL A 196 -40.67 -67.96 -25.23
CA VAL A 196 -40.52 -66.81 -24.32
C VAL A 196 -40.15 -65.58 -25.12
N THR A 197 -40.90 -64.48 -24.98
CA THR A 197 -40.66 -63.25 -25.74
C THR A 197 -39.59 -62.39 -25.10
N ALA A 198 -38.88 -61.62 -25.92
CA ALA A 198 -37.98 -60.58 -25.42
C ALA A 198 -38.75 -59.52 -24.61
N GLN A 199 -40.01 -59.26 -24.96
CA GLN A 199 -40.87 -58.30 -24.27
C GLN A 199 -41.10 -58.70 -22.81
N HIS A 200 -41.32 -59.98 -22.52
CA HIS A 200 -41.45 -60.47 -21.14
C HIS A 200 -40.26 -60.05 -20.28
N PHE A 201 -39.03 -60.28 -20.77
CA PHE A 201 -37.82 -59.84 -20.07
C PHE A 201 -37.72 -58.31 -19.97
N MET A 202 -38.09 -57.57 -21.01
CA MET A 202 -38.07 -56.10 -20.99
C MET A 202 -39.02 -55.52 -19.93
N ASP A 203 -40.24 -56.04 -19.84
CA ASP A 203 -41.22 -55.62 -18.84
C ASP A 203 -40.71 -55.90 -17.42
N ARG A 204 -40.08 -57.06 -17.21
CA ARG A 204 -39.43 -57.42 -15.94
C ARG A 204 -38.28 -56.49 -15.59
N PHE A 205 -37.41 -56.20 -16.56
CA PHE A 205 -36.27 -55.31 -16.36
C PHE A 205 -36.70 -53.84 -16.14
N SER A 206 -37.92 -53.47 -16.51
CA SER A 206 -38.43 -52.10 -16.34
C SER A 206 -38.58 -51.67 -14.88
N GLY A 207 -38.81 -52.63 -13.98
CA GLY A 207 -38.94 -52.38 -12.53
C GLY A 207 -37.62 -52.07 -11.83
N VAL A 208 -36.49 -52.08 -12.54
CA VAL A 208 -35.15 -51.96 -11.96
C VAL A 208 -34.66 -50.51 -11.99
N ALA A 209 -34.42 -49.94 -10.80
CA ALA A 209 -33.98 -48.55 -10.65
C ALA A 209 -32.47 -48.35 -10.90
N LEU A 210 -32.07 -48.25 -12.17
CA LEU A 210 -30.68 -47.97 -12.60
C LEU A 210 -30.43 -46.50 -13.02
N GLY A 211 -31.41 -45.62 -12.80
CA GLY A 211 -31.37 -44.23 -13.22
C GLY A 211 -31.76 -44.00 -14.70
N PRO A 212 -31.80 -42.74 -15.17
CA PRO A 212 -32.43 -42.35 -16.45
C PRO A 212 -31.78 -42.91 -17.70
N SER A 213 -30.50 -43.30 -17.61
CA SER A 213 -29.76 -43.92 -18.72
C SER A 213 -29.20 -45.28 -18.32
N GLY A 214 -29.77 -45.92 -17.30
CA GLY A 214 -29.48 -47.30 -16.94
C GLY A 214 -29.94 -48.28 -18.01
N ALA A 215 -29.37 -49.48 -18.01
CA ALA A 215 -29.81 -50.56 -18.89
C ALA A 215 -29.61 -51.94 -18.26
N VAL A 216 -30.53 -52.86 -18.53
CA VAL A 216 -30.40 -54.28 -18.26
C VAL A 216 -30.50 -55.01 -19.59
N SER A 217 -29.65 -56.01 -19.82
CA SER A 217 -29.75 -56.85 -21.01
C SER A 217 -29.43 -58.30 -20.72
N LEU A 218 -30.11 -59.18 -21.43
CA LEU A 218 -29.90 -60.62 -21.42
C LEU A 218 -29.28 -61.04 -22.75
N ARG A 219 -28.23 -61.85 -22.69
CA ARG A 219 -27.54 -62.37 -23.87
C ARG A 219 -27.47 -63.89 -23.86
N SER A 220 -27.53 -64.49 -25.04
CA SER A 220 -27.37 -65.93 -25.25
C SER A 220 -25.93 -66.38 -25.03
N GLU A 221 -25.69 -67.69 -25.17
CA GLU A 221 -24.37 -68.31 -25.09
C GLU A 221 -23.38 -67.70 -26.09
N SER A 222 -23.87 -67.46 -27.32
CA SER A 222 -23.10 -66.81 -28.39
C SER A 222 -22.96 -65.29 -28.21
N MET A 223 -23.40 -64.74 -27.08
CA MET A 223 -23.49 -63.31 -26.78
C MET A 223 -24.44 -62.53 -27.69
N ASN A 224 -25.39 -63.19 -28.36
CA ASN A 224 -26.44 -62.47 -29.11
C ASN A 224 -27.40 -61.81 -28.12
N LEU A 225 -27.82 -60.59 -28.41
CA LEU A 225 -28.76 -59.87 -27.56
C LEU A 225 -30.16 -60.49 -27.62
N VAL A 226 -30.64 -61.02 -26.49
CA VAL A 226 -31.96 -61.65 -26.34
C VAL A 226 -33.01 -60.62 -25.97
N ALA A 227 -32.72 -59.81 -24.95
CA ALA A 227 -33.60 -58.74 -24.48
C ALA A 227 -32.78 -57.59 -23.91
N ARG A 228 -33.30 -56.36 -24.03
CA ARG A 228 -32.69 -55.16 -23.45
C ARG A 228 -33.79 -54.21 -23.01
N TYR A 229 -33.71 -53.75 -21.77
CA TYR A 229 -34.46 -52.60 -21.29
C TYR A 229 -33.47 -51.47 -20.99
N SER A 230 -33.76 -50.27 -21.47
CA SER A 230 -33.04 -49.06 -21.06
C SER A 230 -34.05 -47.94 -20.85
N ALA A 231 -33.94 -47.22 -19.73
CA ALA A 231 -34.88 -46.16 -19.40
C ALA A 231 -34.93 -45.03 -20.44
N SER A 232 -33.82 -44.81 -21.19
CA SER A 232 -33.76 -43.84 -22.28
C SER A 232 -34.41 -44.33 -23.58
N GLU A 233 -34.60 -45.65 -23.74
CA GLU A 233 -35.19 -46.27 -24.93
C GLU A 233 -36.07 -47.50 -24.55
N PRO A 234 -37.18 -47.32 -23.81
CA PRO A 234 -37.86 -48.43 -23.11
C PRO A 234 -38.39 -49.55 -24.01
N ALA A 235 -38.78 -49.24 -25.25
CA ALA A 235 -39.38 -50.17 -26.22
C ALA A 235 -38.44 -50.52 -27.39
N SER A 236 -37.15 -50.19 -27.30
CA SER A 236 -36.22 -50.36 -28.42
C SER A 236 -35.74 -51.80 -28.57
N THR A 237 -35.99 -52.39 -29.74
CA THR A 237 -35.45 -53.71 -30.14
C THR A 237 -34.09 -53.59 -30.84
N LYS A 238 -33.45 -52.41 -30.78
CA LYS A 238 -32.17 -52.14 -31.45
C LYS A 238 -31.09 -53.10 -30.97
N GLY A 239 -30.47 -53.80 -31.92
CA GLY A 239 -29.36 -54.72 -31.66
C GLY A 239 -29.78 -56.14 -31.24
N PHE A 240 -31.09 -56.46 -31.19
CA PHE A 240 -31.53 -57.84 -30.91
C PHE A 240 -30.95 -58.79 -31.96
N GLY A 241 -30.51 -59.97 -31.51
CA GLY A 241 -29.80 -60.95 -32.35
C GLY A 241 -28.34 -60.60 -32.69
N THR A 242 -27.83 -59.43 -32.31
CA THR A 242 -26.45 -59.03 -32.62
C THR A 242 -25.47 -59.32 -31.49
N LYS A 243 -24.19 -59.56 -31.86
CA LYS A 243 -23.06 -59.77 -30.93
C LYS A 243 -22.33 -58.47 -30.56
N SER A 244 -22.91 -57.30 -30.85
CA SER A 244 -22.24 -56.01 -30.67
C SER A 244 -21.94 -55.74 -29.19
N LEU A 245 -20.67 -55.88 -28.83
CA LEU A 245 -20.09 -55.59 -27.52
C LEU A 245 -18.87 -54.68 -27.72
N SER A 246 -18.63 -53.79 -26.76
CA SER A 246 -17.42 -52.96 -26.72
C SER A 246 -16.16 -53.81 -26.48
N GLU A 247 -14.99 -53.34 -26.91
CA GLU A 247 -13.71 -54.03 -26.66
C GLU A 247 -13.44 -54.32 -25.17
N HIS A 248 -13.79 -53.39 -24.28
CA HIS A 248 -13.61 -53.58 -22.83
C HIS A 248 -14.49 -54.70 -22.27
N ALA A 249 -15.74 -54.80 -22.74
CA ALA A 249 -16.63 -55.90 -22.39
C ALA A 249 -16.07 -57.26 -22.85
N LEU A 250 -15.54 -57.32 -24.08
CA LEU A 250 -14.92 -58.54 -24.61
C LEU A 250 -13.68 -58.95 -23.80
N ARG A 251 -12.83 -57.98 -23.42
CA ARG A 251 -11.67 -58.24 -22.55
C ARG A 251 -12.07 -58.76 -21.17
N SER A 252 -13.10 -58.18 -20.56
CA SER A 252 -13.59 -58.62 -19.25
C SER A 252 -14.16 -60.05 -19.32
N LEU A 253 -15.00 -60.35 -20.32
CA LEU A 253 -15.53 -61.69 -20.57
C LEU A 253 -14.43 -62.73 -20.82
N ALA A 254 -13.34 -62.35 -21.49
CA ALA A 254 -12.19 -63.22 -21.71
C ALA A 254 -11.43 -63.55 -20.41
N GLN A 255 -11.39 -62.62 -19.45
CA GLN A 255 -10.78 -62.85 -18.13
C GLN A 255 -11.64 -63.75 -17.25
N ASN A 256 -12.96 -63.53 -17.26
CA ASN A 256 -13.90 -64.36 -16.51
C ASN A 256 -15.25 -64.40 -17.22
N ARG A 257 -15.64 -65.58 -17.73
CA ARG A 257 -16.91 -65.75 -18.47
C ARG A 257 -18.14 -65.78 -17.56
N GLU A 258 -17.96 -66.04 -16.26
CA GLU A 258 -19.05 -66.25 -15.30
C GLU A 258 -19.50 -64.94 -14.64
N ARG A 259 -18.57 -64.04 -14.34
CA ARG A 259 -18.86 -62.73 -13.75
C ARG A 259 -17.77 -61.71 -14.02
N GLY A 260 -18.13 -60.43 -14.02
CA GLY A 260 -17.15 -59.34 -14.07
C GLY A 260 -17.80 -57.97 -14.10
N VAL A 261 -16.97 -56.93 -14.02
CA VAL A 261 -17.37 -55.53 -14.11
C VAL A 261 -16.40 -54.76 -14.99
N TYR A 262 -16.93 -53.86 -15.79
CA TYR A 262 -16.16 -52.94 -16.61
C TYR A 262 -16.87 -51.59 -16.75
N ILE A 263 -16.12 -50.56 -17.16
CA ILE A 263 -16.65 -49.23 -17.46
C ILE A 263 -16.30 -48.90 -18.90
N THR A 264 -17.31 -48.69 -19.75
CA THR A 264 -17.09 -48.34 -21.16
C THR A 264 -18.37 -47.80 -21.82
N PRO A 265 -18.28 -46.99 -22.88
CA PRO A 265 -19.41 -46.69 -23.75
C PRO A 265 -19.99 -47.96 -24.36
N THR A 266 -21.30 -48.19 -24.23
CA THR A 266 -21.91 -49.38 -24.82
C THR A 266 -21.97 -49.29 -26.35
N ALA A 267 -21.81 -50.40 -27.05
CA ALA A 267 -21.81 -50.43 -28.52
C ALA A 267 -23.17 -50.05 -29.15
N ILE A 268 -24.28 -50.15 -28.39
CA ILE A 268 -25.64 -50.00 -28.92
C ILE A 268 -26.10 -48.53 -28.87
N ASP A 269 -25.90 -47.86 -27.74
CA ASP A 269 -26.38 -46.49 -27.48
C ASP A 269 -25.27 -45.48 -27.15
N ARG A 270 -24.01 -45.93 -27.10
CA ARG A 270 -22.82 -45.10 -26.80
C ARG A 270 -22.84 -44.40 -25.44
N VAL A 271 -23.74 -44.78 -24.53
CA VAL A 271 -23.72 -44.27 -23.16
C VAL A 271 -22.65 -45.02 -22.36
N GLU A 272 -21.76 -44.29 -21.70
CA GLU A 272 -20.77 -44.86 -20.78
C GLU A 272 -21.44 -45.35 -19.51
N ARG A 273 -21.23 -46.64 -19.21
CA ARG A 273 -21.82 -47.30 -18.03
C ARG A 273 -20.77 -48.10 -17.29
N ILE A 274 -20.85 -48.08 -15.96
CA ILE A 274 -20.33 -49.17 -15.15
C ILE A 274 -21.31 -50.35 -15.30
N THR A 275 -20.82 -51.43 -15.89
CA THR A 275 -21.65 -52.60 -16.24
C THR A 275 -21.10 -53.82 -15.54
N ALA A 276 -21.93 -54.45 -14.71
CA ALA A 276 -21.69 -55.77 -14.19
C ALA A 276 -22.36 -56.81 -15.09
N TYR A 277 -21.72 -57.97 -15.23
CA TYR A 277 -22.35 -59.13 -15.87
C TYR A 277 -22.23 -60.37 -15.01
N ARG A 278 -23.23 -61.23 -15.13
CA ARG A 278 -23.33 -62.49 -14.40
C ARG A 278 -23.97 -63.56 -15.27
N LYS A 279 -23.38 -64.75 -15.32
CA LYS A 279 -24.01 -65.91 -15.95
C LYS A 279 -25.22 -66.35 -15.12
N VAL A 280 -26.30 -66.67 -15.81
CA VAL A 280 -27.53 -67.20 -15.24
C VAL A 280 -27.25 -68.61 -14.65
N PRO A 281 -27.51 -68.86 -13.36
CA PRO A 281 -27.20 -70.16 -12.75
C PRO A 281 -27.93 -71.31 -13.45
N GLY A 282 -27.17 -72.32 -13.88
CA GLY A 282 -27.71 -73.52 -14.55
C GLY A 282 -27.97 -73.38 -16.05
N TYR A 283 -27.79 -72.18 -16.63
CA TYR A 283 -28.10 -71.91 -18.04
C TYR A 283 -27.00 -71.12 -18.74
N SER A 284 -26.81 -71.35 -20.05
CA SER A 284 -25.80 -70.66 -20.87
C SER A 284 -26.24 -69.26 -21.32
N MET A 285 -26.75 -68.44 -20.41
CA MET A 285 -27.10 -67.04 -20.68
C MET A 285 -26.37 -66.11 -19.73
N THR A 286 -26.11 -64.89 -20.18
CA THR A 286 -25.40 -63.88 -19.39
C THR A 286 -26.24 -62.62 -19.30
N LEU A 287 -26.50 -62.21 -18.07
CA LEU A 287 -27.17 -60.95 -17.76
C LEU A 287 -26.13 -59.84 -17.59
N PHE A 288 -26.45 -58.65 -18.11
CA PHE A 288 -25.67 -57.43 -17.96
C PHE A 288 -26.55 -56.34 -17.34
N THR A 289 -26.05 -55.67 -16.31
CA THR A 289 -26.72 -54.53 -15.67
C THR A 289 -25.76 -53.35 -15.63
N GLY A 290 -26.18 -52.21 -16.18
CA GLY A 290 -25.33 -51.03 -16.33
C GLY A 290 -25.98 -49.76 -15.78
N MET A 291 -25.20 -49.00 -15.01
CA MET A 291 -25.54 -47.67 -14.51
C MET A 291 -24.67 -46.62 -15.21
N SER A 292 -25.25 -45.49 -15.64
CA SER A 292 -24.49 -44.49 -16.39
C SER A 292 -23.52 -43.70 -15.52
N SER A 293 -22.32 -43.42 -16.03
CA SER A 293 -21.31 -42.60 -15.34
C SER A 293 -21.84 -41.22 -14.96
N ASN A 294 -22.69 -40.65 -15.80
CA ASN A 294 -23.34 -39.37 -15.51
C ASN A 294 -24.28 -39.42 -14.31
N TYR A 295 -24.97 -40.53 -14.09
CA TYR A 295 -25.92 -40.67 -13.00
C TYR A 295 -25.21 -40.89 -11.66
N PHE A 296 -24.32 -41.88 -11.55
CA PHE A 296 -23.67 -42.16 -10.26
C PHE A 296 -22.62 -41.10 -9.87
N LEU A 297 -22.01 -40.39 -10.83
CA LEU A 297 -21.10 -39.27 -10.52
C LEU A 297 -21.81 -37.92 -10.34
N ALA A 298 -23.14 -37.85 -10.43
CA ALA A 298 -23.87 -36.59 -10.26
C ALA A 298 -23.66 -36.00 -8.85
N GLY A 299 -23.71 -36.85 -7.82
CA GLY A 299 -23.41 -36.46 -6.44
C GLY A 299 -21.98 -35.93 -6.29
N TRP A 300 -21.01 -36.64 -6.86
CA TRP A 300 -19.61 -36.21 -6.87
C TRP A 300 -19.40 -34.85 -7.54
N ARG A 301 -20.03 -34.58 -8.70
CA ARG A 301 -19.94 -33.27 -9.37
C ARG A 301 -20.47 -32.13 -8.50
N THR A 302 -21.55 -32.38 -7.76
CA THR A 302 -22.09 -31.41 -6.80
C THR A 302 -21.09 -31.14 -5.66
N GLN A 303 -20.44 -32.19 -5.15
CA GLN A 303 -19.38 -32.08 -4.13
C GLN A 303 -18.15 -31.33 -4.64
N VAL A 304 -17.74 -31.52 -5.90
CA VAL A 304 -16.66 -30.76 -6.53
C VAL A 304 -16.95 -29.26 -6.45
N VAL A 305 -18.16 -28.83 -6.82
CA VAL A 305 -18.55 -27.42 -6.76
C VAL A 305 -18.55 -26.91 -5.32
N GLN A 306 -19.21 -27.63 -4.40
CA GLN A 306 -19.34 -27.20 -3.00
C GLN A 306 -17.98 -27.10 -2.29
N GLN A 307 -17.12 -28.12 -2.40
CA GLN A 307 -15.81 -28.12 -1.76
C GLN A 307 -14.86 -27.09 -2.39
N SER A 308 -14.92 -26.91 -3.71
CA SER A 308 -14.08 -25.91 -4.40
C SER A 308 -14.47 -24.48 -4.02
N LEU A 309 -15.78 -24.19 -3.87
CA LEU A 309 -16.26 -22.90 -3.36
C LEU A 309 -15.82 -22.65 -1.92
N LEU A 310 -15.93 -23.66 -1.05
CA LEU A 310 -15.48 -23.55 0.34
C LEU A 310 -13.96 -23.33 0.43
N ALA A 311 -13.17 -24.07 -0.35
CA ALA A 311 -11.72 -23.90 -0.41
C ALA A 311 -11.34 -22.50 -0.92
N ALA A 312 -12.02 -22.00 -1.95
CA ALA A 312 -11.81 -20.64 -2.45
C ALA A 312 -12.14 -19.57 -1.39
N LEU A 313 -13.24 -19.74 -0.65
CA LEU A 313 -13.63 -18.85 0.44
C LEU A 313 -12.58 -18.81 1.56
N VAL A 314 -12.08 -19.97 1.98
CA VAL A 314 -11.02 -20.06 3.00
C VAL A 314 -9.72 -19.41 2.51
N ALA A 315 -9.31 -19.68 1.26
CA ALA A 315 -8.13 -19.05 0.68
C ALA A 315 -8.26 -17.52 0.61
N LEU A 316 -9.44 -17.01 0.21
CA LEU A 316 -9.72 -15.58 0.18
C LEU A 316 -9.70 -14.95 1.58
N ALA A 317 -10.27 -15.62 2.58
CA ALA A 317 -10.24 -15.17 3.97
C ALA A 317 -8.81 -15.08 4.51
N VAL A 318 -7.97 -16.07 4.23
CA VAL A 318 -6.54 -16.06 4.61
C VAL A 318 -5.79 -14.94 3.90
N ALA A 319 -6.02 -14.74 2.60
CA ALA A 319 -5.43 -13.64 1.84
C ALA A 319 -5.85 -12.27 2.37
N ALA A 320 -7.13 -12.09 2.69
CA ALA A 320 -7.68 -10.86 3.26
C ALA A 320 -7.11 -10.57 4.67
N ALA A 321 -7.02 -11.59 5.53
CA ALA A 321 -6.41 -11.47 6.84
C ALA A 321 -4.93 -11.06 6.75
N SER A 322 -4.16 -11.71 5.88
CA SER A 322 -2.75 -11.33 5.64
C SER A 322 -2.61 -9.92 5.06
N ALA A 323 -3.51 -9.49 4.18
CA ALA A 323 -3.53 -8.11 3.68
C ALA A 323 -3.85 -7.09 4.79
N LEU A 324 -4.77 -7.42 5.71
CA LEU A 324 -5.10 -6.58 6.85
C LEU A 324 -3.91 -6.48 7.82
N ILE A 325 -3.28 -7.60 8.17
CA ILE A 325 -2.08 -7.64 9.02
C ILE A 325 -0.96 -6.80 8.39
N HIS A 326 -0.71 -6.94 7.08
CA HIS A 326 0.28 -6.13 6.38
C HIS A 326 -0.05 -4.63 6.38
N ARG A 327 -1.33 -4.26 6.22
CA ARG A 327 -1.78 -2.87 6.31
C ARG A 327 -1.59 -2.29 7.71
N ILE A 328 -1.96 -3.04 8.76
CA ILE A 328 -1.79 -2.63 10.16
C ILE A 328 -0.30 -2.42 10.46
N HIS A 329 0.55 -3.39 10.08
CA HIS A 329 2.00 -3.30 10.31
C HIS A 329 2.65 -2.12 9.56
N ARG A 330 2.22 -1.84 8.33
CA ARG A 330 2.69 -0.67 7.57
C ARG A 330 2.28 0.65 8.24
N ARG A 331 1.07 0.73 8.78
CA ARG A 331 0.59 1.91 9.51
C ARG A 331 1.41 2.14 10.78
N GLU A 332 1.66 1.08 11.55
CA GLU A 332 2.44 1.15 12.78
C GLU A 332 3.88 1.61 12.52
N ARG A 333 4.53 1.09 11.47
CA ARG A 333 5.87 1.54 11.07
C ARG A 333 5.90 3.01 10.69
N ARG A 334 4.97 3.48 9.85
CA ARG A 334 4.89 4.90 9.46
C ARG A 334 4.65 5.81 10.66
N ALA A 335 3.80 5.40 11.61
CA ALA A 335 3.55 6.17 12.82
C ALA A 335 4.81 6.28 13.70
N LYS A 336 5.57 5.18 13.85
CA LYS A 336 6.86 5.18 14.55
C LYS A 336 7.89 6.07 13.87
N ASP A 337 8.02 5.98 12.54
CA ASP A 337 8.96 6.80 11.78
C ASP A 337 8.60 8.29 11.87
N ALA A 338 7.32 8.65 11.76
CA ALA A 338 6.84 10.03 11.90
C ALA A 338 7.10 10.60 13.30
N LEU A 339 6.88 9.80 14.36
CA LEU A 339 7.21 10.20 15.74
C LEU A 339 8.71 10.43 15.93
N GLN A 340 9.55 9.56 15.36
CA GLN A 340 11.01 9.73 15.41
C GLN A 340 11.46 10.97 14.66
N GLN A 341 10.84 11.28 13.53
CA GLN A 341 11.15 12.48 12.76
C GLN A 341 10.76 13.75 13.50
N LEU A 342 9.55 13.80 14.07
CA LEU A 342 9.10 14.94 14.88
C LEU A 342 10.01 15.16 16.11
N ALA A 343 10.48 14.09 16.73
CA ALA A 343 11.44 14.16 17.84
C ALA A 343 12.79 14.73 17.40
N ARG A 344 13.30 14.34 16.22
CA ARG A 344 14.53 14.90 15.65
C ARG A 344 14.39 16.36 15.25
N GLU A 345 13.25 16.74 14.67
CA GLU A 345 12.96 18.12 14.30
C GLU A 345 12.90 19.01 15.53
N GLN A 346 12.23 18.58 16.62
CA GLN A 346 12.25 19.30 17.89
C GLN A 346 13.68 19.43 18.46
N ASP A 347 14.45 18.35 18.50
CA ASP A 347 15.83 18.39 19.04
C ASP A 347 16.71 19.33 18.20
N ALA A 348 16.56 19.36 16.87
CA ALA A 348 17.26 20.28 15.98
C ALA A 348 16.82 21.74 16.16
N MET A 349 15.52 22.01 16.34
CA MET A 349 15.01 23.37 16.60
C MET A 349 15.53 23.92 17.94
N LEU A 350 15.57 23.10 18.98
CA LEU A 350 16.05 23.52 20.30
C LEU A 350 17.58 23.67 20.35
N ARG A 351 18.31 22.86 19.57
CA ARG A 351 19.78 22.99 19.37
C ARG A 351 20.11 24.02 18.29
N ASN A 352 19.67 25.26 18.49
CA ASN A 352 20.19 26.40 17.76
C ASN A 352 21.50 26.89 18.43
N ASP A 353 22.32 27.62 17.69
CA ASP A 353 23.54 28.29 18.15
C ASP A 353 23.29 29.73 18.59
N LEU A 354 22.23 30.37 18.08
CA LEU A 354 22.01 31.82 18.20
C LEU A 354 21.07 32.21 19.35
N ILE A 355 20.01 31.44 19.58
CA ILE A 355 18.96 31.80 20.54
C ILE A 355 19.11 30.93 21.79
N GLY A 356 19.51 31.56 22.90
CA GLY A 356 19.49 30.93 24.20
C GLY A 356 18.06 30.78 24.69
N MET A 357 17.63 29.57 25.02
CA MET A 357 16.33 29.31 25.62
C MET A 357 16.52 28.73 27.01
N VAL A 358 15.82 29.27 28.01
CA VAL A 358 15.88 28.78 29.38
C VAL A 358 14.49 28.77 30.01
N ARG A 359 14.14 27.64 30.65
CA ARG A 359 12.97 27.53 31.49
C ARG A 359 13.37 27.77 32.94
N ILE A 360 12.69 28.69 33.61
CA ILE A 360 12.97 29.11 34.98
C ILE A 360 11.77 28.78 35.87
N ARG A 361 12.02 28.17 37.03
CA ARG A 361 11.03 27.98 38.10
C ARG A 361 11.61 28.51 39.41
N ASP A 362 10.83 29.28 40.15
CA ASP A 362 11.25 29.85 41.44
C ASP A 362 12.62 30.56 41.37
N SER A 363 12.84 31.34 40.31
CA SER A 363 14.10 32.03 39.99
C SER A 363 15.33 31.14 39.76
N HIS A 364 15.16 29.83 39.53
CA HIS A 364 16.22 28.89 39.17
C HIS A 364 15.98 28.29 37.80
N ALA A 365 17.04 28.12 37.01
CA ALA A 365 16.94 27.48 35.70
C ALA A 365 16.67 25.96 35.84
N LEU A 366 15.58 25.48 35.24
CA LEU A 366 15.22 24.06 35.18
C LEU A 366 15.82 23.35 33.97
N TRP A 367 15.97 24.09 32.87
CA TRP A 367 16.45 23.59 31.60
C TRP A 367 16.96 24.77 30.78
N GLY A 368 18.09 24.61 30.11
CA GLY A 368 18.59 25.53 29.11
C GLY A 368 19.04 24.76 27.88
N ASN A 369 18.87 25.33 26.68
CA ASN A 369 19.42 24.73 25.48
C ASN A 369 20.94 24.99 25.36
N PRO A 370 21.66 24.28 24.47
CA PRO A 370 23.11 24.49 24.30
C PRO A 370 23.53 25.90 23.86
N ALA A 371 22.66 26.68 23.20
CA ALA A 371 22.93 28.10 22.93
C ALA A 371 22.98 28.92 24.22
N MET A 372 22.04 28.68 25.16
CA MET A 372 22.03 29.36 26.45
C MET A 372 23.32 29.08 27.23
N GLU A 373 23.77 27.83 27.23
CA GLU A 373 25.02 27.43 27.88
C GLU A 373 26.23 28.13 27.27
N ARG A 374 26.37 28.13 25.94
CA ARG A 374 27.46 28.84 25.25
C ARG A 374 27.41 30.35 25.46
N MET A 375 26.22 30.94 25.36
CA MET A 375 26.00 32.38 25.53
C MET A 375 26.43 32.84 26.93
N PHE A 376 26.23 32.04 27.97
CA PHE A 376 26.64 32.42 29.33
C PHE A 376 27.97 31.79 29.77
N GLY A 377 28.64 31.02 28.92
CA GLY A 377 29.91 30.35 29.23
C GLY A 377 29.78 29.19 30.21
N ALA A 378 28.60 28.56 30.29
CA ALA A 378 28.34 27.41 31.14
C ALA A 378 28.85 26.10 30.49
N VAL A 379 29.27 25.14 31.32
CA VAL A 379 29.53 23.78 30.87
C VAL A 379 28.21 23.07 30.47
N PRO A 380 28.23 22.06 29.59
CA PRO A 380 27.02 21.32 29.23
C PRO A 380 26.28 20.76 30.45
N GLY A 381 25.00 21.09 30.59
CA GLY A 381 24.15 20.80 31.74
C GLY A 381 24.32 21.75 32.93
N GLY A 382 25.33 22.64 32.92
CA GLY A 382 25.69 23.54 34.00
C GLY A 382 24.74 24.73 34.20
N MET A 383 23.78 24.92 33.29
CA MET A 383 22.72 25.92 33.48
C MET A 383 21.62 25.43 34.44
N VAL A 384 21.43 24.13 34.61
CA VAL A 384 20.38 23.59 35.48
C VAL A 384 20.72 23.86 36.95
N GLY A 385 19.80 24.49 37.66
CA GLY A 385 19.96 24.89 39.07
C GLY A 385 20.61 26.26 39.27
N THR A 386 21.09 26.93 38.21
CA THR A 386 21.70 28.25 38.34
C THR A 386 20.65 29.31 38.71
N PRO A 387 20.86 30.08 39.79
CA PRO A 387 19.97 31.18 40.15
C PRO A 387 19.99 32.27 39.08
N ALA A 388 18.84 32.70 38.59
CA ALA A 388 18.74 33.68 37.50
C ALA A 388 19.47 35.00 37.81
N GLN A 389 19.53 35.37 39.10
CA GLN A 389 20.21 36.57 39.58
C GLN A 389 21.70 36.64 39.22
N THR A 390 22.39 35.51 39.07
CA THR A 390 23.84 35.50 38.77
C THR A 390 24.14 36.06 37.37
N LEU A 391 23.17 35.98 36.46
CA LEU A 391 23.27 36.39 35.06
C LEU A 391 23.05 37.90 34.85
N PHE A 392 22.64 38.64 35.89
CA PHE A 392 22.46 40.08 35.86
C PHE A 392 23.67 40.80 36.47
N LEU A 393 23.93 42.04 36.06
CA LEU A 393 25.08 42.82 36.57
C LEU A 393 24.95 43.06 38.08
N SER A 394 23.74 43.34 38.57
CA SER A 394 23.46 43.57 39.99
C SER A 394 22.19 42.88 40.50
N PRO A 395 22.12 42.55 41.81
CA PRO A 395 20.89 42.12 42.48
C PRO A 395 19.70 43.08 42.28
N GLN A 396 19.98 44.38 42.27
CA GLN A 396 18.97 45.43 42.14
C GLN A 396 18.36 45.45 40.74
N GLU A 397 19.18 45.28 39.69
CA GLU A 397 18.67 45.17 38.32
C GLU A 397 17.87 43.90 38.11
N HIS A 398 18.33 42.76 38.62
CA HIS A 398 17.54 41.53 38.60
C HIS A 398 16.17 41.73 39.26
N ALA A 399 16.12 42.38 40.42
CA ALA A 399 14.85 42.67 41.11
C ALA A 399 13.93 43.56 40.28
N ARG A 400 14.46 44.62 39.66
CA ARG A 400 13.69 45.52 38.78
C ARG A 400 13.14 44.80 37.54
N ILE A 401 13.97 44.02 36.86
CA ILE A 401 13.56 43.28 35.66
C ILE A 401 12.55 42.19 36.02
N ARG A 402 12.74 41.50 37.15
CA ARG A 402 11.78 40.52 37.68
C ARG A 402 10.42 41.15 38.00
N GLU A 403 10.40 42.34 38.60
CA GLU A 403 9.15 43.05 38.90
C GLU A 403 8.45 43.53 37.62
N ALA A 404 9.20 44.14 36.70
CA ALA A 404 8.67 44.62 35.42
C ALA A 404 8.13 43.47 34.55
N SER A 405 8.85 42.34 34.51
CA SER A 405 8.40 41.14 33.81
C SER A 405 7.16 40.54 34.43
N LEU A 406 7.12 40.38 35.77
CA LEU A 406 5.94 39.87 36.47
C LEU A 406 4.70 40.76 36.25
N ALA A 407 4.87 42.09 36.26
CA ALA A 407 3.79 43.03 35.99
C ALA A 407 3.24 42.88 34.55
N THR A 408 4.14 42.82 33.57
CA THR A 408 3.79 42.65 32.15
C THR A 408 3.09 41.30 31.91
N MET A 409 3.61 40.23 32.50
CA MET A 409 3.09 38.89 32.34
C MET A 409 1.73 38.69 33.01
N ARG A 410 1.48 39.34 34.17
CA ARG A 410 0.15 39.34 34.82
C ARG A 410 -0.92 40.06 34.01
N SER A 411 -0.52 40.99 33.15
CA SER A 411 -1.42 41.63 32.18
C SER A 411 -1.65 40.79 30.90
N GLY A 412 -1.11 39.56 30.84
CA GLY A 412 -1.19 38.68 29.68
C GLY A 412 -0.20 39.00 28.55
N GLY A 413 0.73 39.94 28.79
CA GLY A 413 1.72 40.39 27.82
C GLY A 413 3.00 39.54 27.80
N ARG A 414 3.76 39.64 26.70
CA ARG A 414 5.14 39.13 26.61
C ARG A 414 6.09 40.22 27.07
N PHE A 415 7.02 39.88 27.96
CA PHE A 415 8.03 40.83 28.41
C PHE A 415 9.17 40.90 27.39
N HIS A 416 9.65 42.11 27.13
CA HIS A 416 10.76 42.38 26.22
C HIS A 416 11.63 43.48 26.79
N ALA A 417 12.95 43.27 26.79
CA ALA A 417 13.92 44.28 27.20
C ALA A 417 15.29 44.03 26.54
N GLN A 418 15.98 45.11 26.17
CA GLN A 418 17.41 45.07 25.85
C GLN A 418 18.20 45.58 27.05
N LEU A 419 19.07 44.73 27.59
CA LEU A 419 19.85 45.06 28.78
C LEU A 419 21.25 44.45 28.72
N ARG A 420 22.15 44.97 29.54
CA ARG A 420 23.44 44.34 29.77
C ARG A 420 23.30 43.23 30.80
N MET A 421 23.84 42.07 30.44
CA MET A 421 23.89 40.90 31.30
C MET A 421 25.34 40.49 31.52
N ARG A 422 25.55 39.60 32.48
CA ARG A 422 26.87 39.09 32.85
C ARG A 422 26.97 37.60 32.53
N ARG A 423 28.02 37.22 31.79
CA ARG A 423 28.39 35.82 31.60
C ARG A 423 28.94 35.24 32.91
N LEU A 424 29.01 33.92 33.02
CA LEU A 424 29.51 33.26 34.24
C LEU A 424 30.99 33.53 34.53
N ASP A 425 31.77 33.94 33.51
CA ASP A 425 33.16 34.38 33.65
C ASP A 425 33.31 35.85 34.11
N GLY A 426 32.20 36.57 34.26
CA GLY A 426 32.16 37.97 34.68
C GLY A 426 32.12 38.99 33.55
N THR A 427 32.27 38.58 32.28
CA THR A 427 32.21 39.51 31.14
C THR A 427 30.80 40.04 30.91
N GLU A 428 30.72 41.31 30.51
CA GLU A 428 29.46 41.98 30.20
C GLU A 428 29.15 41.91 28.71
N PHE A 429 27.87 41.79 28.37
CA PHE A 429 27.41 41.83 26.99
C PHE A 429 25.95 42.28 26.91
N TRP A 430 25.58 42.85 25.76
CA TRP A 430 24.19 43.20 25.49
C TRP A 430 23.35 41.99 25.10
N VAL A 431 22.19 41.88 25.71
CA VAL A 431 21.21 40.82 25.44
C VAL A 431 19.87 41.44 25.08
N ASP A 432 19.26 40.90 24.03
CA ASP A 432 17.84 41.06 23.76
C ASP A 432 17.06 39.93 24.44
N LEU A 433 16.25 40.27 25.45
CA LEU A 433 15.61 39.35 26.37
C LEU A 433 14.10 39.34 26.14
N HIS A 434 13.55 38.15 25.90
CA HIS A 434 12.11 37.92 25.80
C HIS A 434 11.65 36.91 26.85
N GLY A 435 10.57 37.22 27.56
CA GLY A 435 10.00 36.35 28.60
C GLY A 435 8.51 36.08 28.39
N THR A 436 8.11 34.83 28.58
CA THR A 436 6.69 34.42 28.67
C THR A 436 6.46 33.53 29.88
N VAL A 437 5.27 33.60 30.47
CA VAL A 437 4.87 32.71 31.56
C VAL A 437 4.29 31.42 30.99
N LEU A 438 4.67 30.29 31.60
CA LEU A 438 4.10 28.98 31.33
C LEU A 438 3.08 28.57 32.41
N SER A 439 3.32 28.94 33.67
CA SER A 439 2.42 28.74 34.81
C SER A 439 2.75 29.70 35.96
N GLU A 440 2.01 29.69 37.07
CA GLU A 440 2.23 30.62 38.20
C GLU A 440 3.66 30.63 38.77
N SER A 441 4.38 29.51 38.67
CA SER A 441 5.78 29.39 39.14
C SER A 441 6.80 29.18 38.01
N GLU A 442 6.37 29.05 36.76
CA GLU A 442 7.27 28.77 35.62
C GLU A 442 7.23 29.82 34.52
N SER A 443 8.40 30.16 34.00
CA SER A 443 8.58 31.06 32.86
C SER A 443 9.56 30.49 31.84
N MET A 444 9.36 30.85 30.58
CA MET A 444 10.27 30.56 29.48
C MET A 444 10.88 31.86 28.99
N TRP A 445 12.21 31.86 28.82
CA TRP A 445 12.98 33.01 28.39
C TRP A 445 13.77 32.68 27.13
N MET A 446 13.80 33.62 26.21
CA MET A 446 14.62 33.58 25.00
C MET A 446 15.58 34.76 25.02
N LEU A 447 16.85 34.50 24.71
CA LEU A 447 17.95 35.45 24.82
C LEU A 447 18.70 35.46 23.48
N VAL A 448 19.03 36.66 22.99
CA VAL A 448 19.87 36.87 21.81
C VAL A 448 21.02 37.80 22.18
N ASP A 449 22.25 37.41 21.86
CA ASP A 449 23.44 38.26 22.02
C ASP A 449 23.45 39.34 20.92
N ILE A 450 23.40 40.62 21.32
CA ILE A 450 23.36 41.78 20.42
C ILE A 450 24.56 42.71 20.63
N ASP A 451 25.63 42.24 21.27
CA ASP A 451 26.79 43.08 21.59
C ASP A 451 27.51 43.58 20.33
N SER A 452 27.68 42.72 19.33
CA SER A 452 28.29 43.06 18.04
C SER A 452 27.47 44.11 17.27
N LEU A 453 26.14 44.00 17.32
CA LEU A 453 25.22 44.96 16.69
C LEU A 453 25.39 46.35 17.32
N LYS A 454 25.41 46.44 18.65
CA LYS A 454 25.56 47.72 19.36
C LYS A 454 26.89 48.42 19.06
N ARG A 455 27.99 47.68 18.98
CA ARG A 455 29.31 48.26 18.62
C ARG A 455 29.34 48.79 17.19
N SER A 456 28.67 48.13 16.24
CA SER A 456 28.60 48.59 14.86
C SER A 456 27.77 49.87 14.70
N GLU A 457 26.69 50.02 15.48
CA GLU A 457 25.84 51.22 15.47
C GLU A 457 26.63 52.46 15.90
N GLU A 458 27.44 52.35 16.96
CA GLU A 458 28.27 53.45 17.47
C GLU A 458 29.36 53.88 16.47
N GLN A 459 30.01 52.92 15.80
CA GLN A 459 31.05 53.23 14.80
C GLN A 459 30.49 53.94 13.56
N ALA A 460 29.31 53.53 13.09
CA ALA A 460 28.66 54.14 11.92
C ALA A 460 28.30 55.62 12.17
N GLN A 461 27.91 55.97 13.40
CA GLN A 461 27.60 57.36 13.76
C GLN A 461 28.83 58.28 13.70
N HIS A 462 30.00 57.79 14.13
CA HIS A 462 31.22 58.60 14.16
C HIS A 462 31.71 58.98 12.75
N LEU A 463 31.59 58.07 11.77
CA LEU A 463 31.99 58.31 10.38
C LEU A 463 31.06 59.27 9.62
N ALA A 464 29.84 59.52 10.09
CA ALA A 464 28.84 60.31 9.37
C ALA A 464 28.98 61.83 9.54
N LEU A 465 29.69 62.32 10.57
CA LEU A 465 29.66 63.74 11.00
C LEU A 465 31.03 64.46 10.99
N ARG A 466 32.12 63.78 10.69
CA ARG A 466 33.50 64.31 10.71
C ARG A 466 34.18 64.09 9.37
N ASP A 467 35.07 65.00 8.98
CA ASP A 467 35.98 64.81 7.84
C ASP A 467 37.09 63.83 8.23
N VAL A 468 37.28 62.79 7.43
CA VAL A 468 38.19 61.68 7.75
C VAL A 468 39.65 62.11 7.75
N LEU A 469 40.03 63.10 6.93
CA LEU A 469 41.40 63.57 6.83
C LEU A 469 41.75 64.53 7.97
N THR A 470 40.96 65.59 8.15
CA THR A 470 41.31 66.70 9.06
C THR A 470 40.76 66.53 10.48
N GLY A 471 39.81 65.61 10.70
CA GLY A 471 39.10 65.45 11.97
C GLY A 471 38.13 66.60 12.31
N LEU A 472 38.05 67.62 11.45
CA LEU A 472 37.09 68.71 11.57
C LEU A 472 35.66 68.21 11.34
N PRO A 473 34.63 68.92 11.86
CA PRO A 473 33.27 68.82 11.36
C PRO A 473 33.21 68.79 9.83
N ASN A 474 32.44 67.84 9.28
CA ASN A 474 32.14 67.84 7.85
C ASN A 474 31.01 68.84 7.53
N ARG A 475 30.70 69.01 6.24
CA ARG A 475 29.62 69.89 5.77
C ARG A 475 28.30 69.70 6.53
N ARG A 476 27.89 68.45 6.76
CA ARG A 476 26.63 68.14 7.47
C ARG A 476 26.64 68.68 8.90
N LEU A 477 27.70 68.42 9.65
CA LEU A 477 27.82 68.91 11.03
C LEU A 477 27.98 70.44 11.08
N PHE A 478 28.62 71.05 10.09
CA PHE A 478 28.72 72.51 9.99
C PHE A 478 27.35 73.17 9.78
N GLU A 479 26.55 72.68 8.83
CA GLU A 479 25.19 73.18 8.58
C GLU A 479 24.29 73.04 9.80
N GLU A 480 24.40 71.93 10.55
CA GLU A 480 23.71 71.71 11.82
C GLU A 480 24.12 72.78 12.85
N LYS A 481 25.42 73.08 12.98
CA LYS A 481 25.93 74.10 13.91
C LYS A 481 25.54 75.53 13.54
N VAL A 482 25.44 75.84 12.23
CA VAL A 482 24.88 77.12 11.77
C VAL A 482 23.39 77.21 12.15
N GLY A 483 22.63 76.13 11.96
CA GLY A 483 21.23 76.05 12.41
C GLY A 483 21.05 76.25 13.92
N ASP A 484 21.88 75.58 14.73
CA ASP A 484 21.92 75.76 16.19
C ASP A 484 22.19 77.23 16.56
N THR A 485 23.13 77.85 15.85
CA THR A 485 23.56 79.23 16.11
C THR A 485 22.50 80.25 15.72
N ILE A 486 21.78 80.05 14.60
CA ILE A 486 20.61 80.87 14.22
C ILE A 486 19.54 80.79 15.33
N ASN A 487 19.24 79.60 15.82
CA ASN A 487 18.28 79.41 16.92
C ASN A 487 18.77 80.05 18.24
N GLY A 488 20.08 80.04 18.48
CA GLY A 488 20.72 80.77 19.59
C GLY A 488 20.59 82.29 19.43
N ALA A 489 20.86 82.82 18.24
CA ALA A 489 20.78 84.24 17.90
C ALA A 489 19.35 84.77 18.03
N ARG A 490 18.33 84.00 17.60
CA ARG A 490 16.89 84.33 17.82
C ARG A 490 16.56 84.57 19.29
N ARG A 491 17.17 83.81 20.20
CA ARG A 491 16.90 83.89 21.64
C ARG A 491 17.70 84.97 22.35
N THR A 492 18.92 85.25 21.89
CA THR A 492 19.89 86.10 22.60
C THR A 492 20.09 87.47 21.97
N GLY A 493 19.63 87.68 20.73
CA GLY A 493 19.85 88.89 19.95
C GLY A 493 21.29 89.11 19.49
N ARG A 494 22.20 88.15 19.73
CA ARG A 494 23.61 88.25 19.34
C ARG A 494 23.80 87.78 17.90
N GLY A 495 24.48 88.60 17.10
CA GLY A 495 24.91 88.23 15.74
C GLY A 495 26.04 87.20 15.73
N PHE A 496 26.29 86.65 14.55
CA PHE A 496 27.38 85.71 14.28
C PHE A 496 27.86 85.92 12.84
N ALA A 497 29.01 85.35 12.47
CA ALA A 497 29.48 85.38 11.09
C ALA A 497 29.68 83.98 10.54
N VAL A 498 29.25 83.77 9.29
CA VAL A 498 29.52 82.57 8.51
C VAL A 498 30.56 82.94 7.46
N CYS A 499 31.66 82.20 7.44
CA CYS A 499 32.80 82.47 6.58
C CYS A 499 33.12 81.24 5.73
N TYR A 500 33.30 81.43 4.43
CA TYR A 500 33.74 80.43 3.47
C TYR A 500 35.14 80.77 2.99
N LEU A 501 36.01 79.77 2.96
CA LEU A 501 37.42 79.90 2.64
C LEU A 501 37.79 78.85 1.61
N ASP A 502 38.57 79.25 0.62
CA ASP A 502 39.14 78.34 -0.37
C ASP A 502 40.63 78.61 -0.55
N LEU A 503 41.43 77.55 -0.61
CA LEU A 503 42.89 77.67 -0.65
C LEU A 503 43.40 77.98 -2.07
N ASP A 504 43.87 79.21 -2.26
CA ASP A 504 44.44 79.65 -3.52
C ASP A 504 45.76 78.94 -3.82
N GLY A 505 45.83 78.28 -4.98
CA GLY A 505 47.03 77.58 -5.44
C GLY A 505 47.17 76.16 -4.91
N PHE A 506 46.21 75.65 -4.13
CA PHE A 506 46.23 74.29 -3.59
C PHE A 506 46.36 73.22 -4.68
N LYS A 507 45.63 73.37 -5.79
CA LYS A 507 45.75 72.45 -6.94
C LYS A 507 47.18 72.39 -7.49
N ALA A 508 47.91 73.50 -7.54
CA ALA A 508 49.29 73.50 -8.02
C ALA A 508 50.22 72.73 -7.07
N ILE A 509 49.95 72.74 -5.76
CA ILE A 509 50.68 71.91 -4.80
C ILE A 509 50.41 70.43 -5.06
N ASN A 510 49.15 70.03 -5.25
CA ASN A 510 48.83 68.65 -5.60
C ASN A 510 49.48 68.22 -6.91
N ASP A 511 49.44 69.07 -7.93
CA ASP A 511 49.98 68.77 -9.26
C ASP A 511 51.52 68.69 -9.25
N GLN A 512 52.20 69.44 -8.37
CA GLN A 512 53.67 69.51 -8.31
C GLN A 512 54.30 68.56 -7.27
N HIS A 513 53.65 68.37 -6.12
CA HIS A 513 54.20 67.65 -4.96
C HIS A 513 53.38 66.40 -4.58
N GLY A 514 52.27 66.13 -5.27
CA GLY A 514 51.41 64.97 -5.05
C GLY A 514 50.29 65.21 -4.04
N HIS A 515 49.31 64.30 -4.03
CA HIS A 515 48.13 64.41 -3.17
C HIS A 515 48.44 64.27 -1.68
N GLU A 516 49.45 63.47 -1.30
CA GLU A 516 49.88 63.35 0.11
C GLU A 516 50.40 64.70 0.66
N ALA A 517 51.19 65.44 -0.14
CA ALA A 517 51.62 66.80 0.21
C ALA A 517 50.43 67.78 0.30
N GLY A 518 49.40 67.59 -0.52
CA GLY A 518 48.15 68.32 -0.38
C GLY A 518 47.41 68.00 0.91
N ASP A 519 47.34 66.73 1.29
CA ASP A 519 46.71 66.27 2.53
C ASP A 519 47.43 66.82 3.78
N GLU A 520 48.76 66.88 3.75
CA GLU A 520 49.57 67.56 4.77
C GLU A 520 49.23 69.06 4.86
N VAL A 521 49.14 69.75 3.72
CA VAL A 521 48.75 71.17 3.66
C VAL A 521 47.36 71.37 4.24
N LEU A 522 46.39 70.53 3.89
CA LEU A 522 45.01 70.61 4.40
C LEU A 522 44.96 70.36 5.91
N THR A 523 45.74 69.40 6.41
CA THR A 523 45.83 69.07 7.83
C THR A 523 46.45 70.21 8.63
N GLU A 524 47.56 70.77 8.14
CA GLU A 524 48.23 71.92 8.76
C GLU A 524 47.34 73.16 8.75
N VAL A 525 46.64 73.44 7.64
CA VAL A 525 45.67 74.54 7.56
C VAL A 525 44.51 74.33 8.53
N ALA A 526 43.96 73.12 8.60
CA ALA A 526 42.90 72.78 9.55
C ALA A 526 43.33 73.06 11.01
N GLN A 527 44.54 72.62 11.38
CA GLN A 527 45.11 72.86 12.71
C GLN A 527 45.32 74.35 12.97
N ARG A 528 45.85 75.10 12.00
CA ARG A 528 46.04 76.56 12.11
C ARG A 528 44.72 77.29 12.30
N LEU A 529 43.69 76.95 11.53
CA LEU A 529 42.37 77.56 11.66
C LEU A 529 41.74 77.22 13.01
N GLN A 530 41.80 75.95 13.43
CA GLN A 530 41.24 75.52 14.70
C GLN A 530 41.93 76.17 15.91
N ALA A 531 43.24 76.39 15.85
CA ALA A 531 44.00 77.07 16.91
C ALA A 531 43.70 78.58 17.01
N LEU A 532 43.15 79.20 15.96
CA LEU A 532 42.83 80.63 15.95
C LEU A 532 41.46 80.96 16.54
N VAL A 533 40.53 80.02 16.48
CA VAL A 533 39.13 80.21 16.89
C VAL A 533 38.90 79.81 18.35
N ARG A 534 37.80 80.29 18.95
CA ARG A 534 37.43 79.97 20.35
C ARG A 534 36.62 78.68 20.42
N SER A 535 36.40 78.15 21.63
CA SER A 535 35.64 76.91 21.86
C SER A 535 34.19 76.94 21.34
N ASN A 536 33.60 78.13 21.19
CA ASN A 536 32.23 78.33 20.71
C ASN A 536 32.18 78.61 19.20
N ASP A 537 33.32 78.73 18.55
CA ASP A 537 33.43 78.86 17.10
C ASP A 537 33.63 77.49 16.49
N VAL A 538 33.24 77.32 15.23
CA VAL A 538 33.35 76.04 14.52
C VAL A 538 34.20 76.23 13.28
N VAL A 539 35.25 75.43 13.13
CA VAL A 539 35.97 75.27 11.86
C VAL A 539 35.53 73.95 11.25
N ALA A 540 35.17 73.97 9.97
CA ALA A 540 34.78 72.79 9.22
C ALA A 540 35.56 72.71 7.91
N ARG A 541 35.72 71.49 7.41
CA ARG A 541 36.15 71.25 6.03
C ARG A 541 34.95 70.78 5.23
N LEU A 542 34.61 71.52 4.19
CA LEU A 542 33.40 71.26 3.39
C LEU A 542 33.64 70.25 2.26
N GLY A 543 34.91 70.09 1.87
CA GLY A 543 35.39 69.16 0.84
C GLY A 543 36.55 69.80 0.05
N GLY A 544 37.45 68.99 -0.52
CA GLY A 544 38.58 69.51 -1.31
C GLY A 544 39.47 70.48 -0.50
N ASP A 545 39.65 71.68 -1.02
CA ASP A 545 40.33 72.84 -0.45
C ASP A 545 39.41 73.87 0.24
N GLU A 546 38.12 73.54 0.39
CA GLU A 546 37.13 74.43 0.99
C GLU A 546 37.03 74.23 2.50
N PHE A 547 37.19 75.32 3.24
CA PHE A 547 36.98 75.42 4.68
C PHE A 547 35.86 76.39 4.98
N ALA A 548 35.22 76.20 6.14
CA ALA A 548 34.25 77.15 6.64
C ALA A 548 34.49 77.43 8.11
N ILE A 549 34.19 78.66 8.52
CA ILE A 549 34.30 79.10 9.91
C ILE A 549 32.98 79.74 10.33
N LEU A 550 32.47 79.32 11.47
CA LEU A 550 31.34 79.94 12.15
C LEU A 550 31.87 80.68 13.37
N LEU A 551 31.77 82.01 13.36
CA LEU A 551 32.22 82.88 14.46
C LEU A 551 31.01 83.30 15.30
N SER A 552 30.94 82.78 16.53
CA SER A 552 29.84 83.04 17.44
C SER A 552 29.99 84.41 18.12
N GLY A 553 28.96 85.27 18.05
CA GLY A 553 28.97 86.58 18.72
C GLY A 553 29.62 87.72 17.92
N ALA A 554 29.92 87.50 16.65
CA ALA A 554 30.47 88.52 15.76
C ALA A 554 29.35 89.42 15.20
N THR A 555 29.32 90.69 15.58
CA THR A 555 28.26 91.66 15.21
C THR A 555 28.75 92.84 14.38
N ARG A 556 30.05 93.15 14.43
CA ARG A 556 30.65 94.27 13.71
C ARG A 556 31.51 93.75 12.55
N PRO A 557 31.38 94.30 11.33
CA PRO A 557 32.21 93.92 10.19
C PRO A 557 33.70 93.98 10.48
N GLU A 558 34.16 94.96 11.25
CA GLU A 558 35.58 95.16 11.57
C GLU A 558 36.14 94.01 12.43
N ASP A 559 35.35 93.45 13.34
CA ASP A 559 35.78 92.34 14.21
C ASP A 559 35.91 91.04 13.40
N VAL A 560 34.99 90.82 12.45
CA VAL A 560 35.05 89.70 11.50
C VAL A 560 36.24 89.85 10.59
N GLU A 561 36.44 91.05 10.03
CA GLU A 561 37.56 91.33 9.13
C GLU A 561 38.90 91.10 9.83
N GLN A 562 39.09 91.59 11.06
CA GLN A 562 40.32 91.34 11.83
C GLN A 562 40.58 89.85 12.05
N MET A 563 39.55 89.07 12.39
CA MET A 563 39.69 87.62 12.57
C MET A 563 40.06 86.93 11.25
N LEU A 564 39.43 87.31 10.15
CA LEU A 564 39.70 86.74 8.83
C LEU A 564 41.08 87.15 8.31
N GLN A 565 41.55 88.37 8.60
CA GLN A 565 42.92 88.80 8.30
C GLN A 565 43.94 87.93 9.06
N ARG A 566 43.67 87.58 10.32
CA ARG A 566 44.51 86.64 11.08
C ARG A 566 44.50 85.23 10.46
N CYS A 567 43.34 84.75 10.01
CA CYS A 567 43.24 83.47 9.29
C CYS A 567 44.08 83.50 8.01
N LEU A 568 43.89 84.53 7.16
CA LEU A 568 44.62 84.69 5.90
C LEU A 568 46.14 84.74 6.12
N PHE A 569 46.60 85.53 7.08
CA PHE A 569 48.02 85.63 7.42
C PHE A 569 48.59 84.29 7.92
N SER A 570 47.82 83.55 8.72
CA SER A 570 48.22 82.23 9.23
C SER A 570 48.32 81.18 8.12
N ILE A 571 47.37 81.19 7.17
CA ILE A 571 47.36 80.29 6.01
C ILE A 571 48.56 80.57 5.11
N GLN A 572 48.90 81.83 4.85
CA GLN A 572 50.00 82.23 3.96
C GLN A 572 51.41 81.91 4.49
N ARG A 573 51.57 81.55 5.77
CA ARG A 573 52.88 81.17 6.32
C ARG A 573 53.35 79.88 5.65
N ARG A 574 54.65 79.82 5.29
CA ARG A 574 55.24 78.61 4.68
C ARG A 574 54.95 77.36 5.52
N ILE A 575 54.44 76.32 4.89
CA ILE A 575 54.20 74.99 5.44
C ILE A 575 55.41 74.14 5.07
N THR A 576 56.03 73.51 6.07
CA THR A 576 57.11 72.55 5.83
C THR A 576 56.48 71.19 5.70
N LEU A 577 56.60 70.58 4.53
CA LEU A 577 56.11 69.22 4.25
C LEU A 577 57.06 68.20 4.90
N ASP A 578 56.60 66.96 5.07
CA ASP A 578 57.41 65.85 5.57
C ASP A 578 58.62 65.55 4.64
N SER A 579 58.53 65.92 3.36
CA SER A 579 59.63 65.89 2.39
C SER A 579 60.76 66.91 2.67
N GLY A 580 60.52 67.87 3.57
CA GLY A 580 61.43 68.99 3.88
C GLY A 580 61.26 70.23 2.99
N GLU A 581 60.43 70.15 1.94
CA GLU A 581 60.11 71.29 1.08
C GLU A 581 59.19 72.30 1.77
N LYS A 582 59.29 73.58 1.38
CA LYS A 582 58.49 74.65 1.96
C LYS A 582 57.53 75.23 0.92
N VAL A 583 56.24 74.92 1.08
CA VAL A 583 55.16 75.40 0.21
C VAL A 583 54.36 76.51 0.89
N SER A 584 53.59 77.28 0.12
CA SER A 584 52.68 78.30 0.66
C SER A 584 51.42 78.36 -0.19
N VAL A 585 50.27 78.44 0.47
CA VAL A 585 48.96 78.66 -0.15
C VAL A 585 48.41 80.03 0.23
N GLY A 586 47.64 80.64 -0.67
CA GLY A 586 46.78 81.76 -0.31
C GLY A 586 45.43 81.27 0.19
N ALA A 587 44.53 82.19 0.51
CA ALA A 587 43.12 81.89 0.67
C ALA A 587 42.26 83.03 0.14
N SER A 588 41.17 82.67 -0.52
CA SER A 588 40.09 83.59 -0.86
C SER A 588 38.99 83.38 0.18
N ILE A 589 38.59 84.46 0.86
CA ILE A 589 37.66 84.36 2.00
C ILE A 589 36.45 85.26 1.79
N GLY A 590 35.26 84.66 1.81
CA GLY A 590 33.98 85.35 1.84
C GLY A 590 33.31 85.21 3.20
N ALA A 591 32.69 86.27 3.69
CA ALA A 591 31.95 86.21 4.94
C ALA A 591 30.65 87.00 4.90
N VAL A 592 29.70 86.60 5.73
CA VAL A 592 28.44 87.30 5.97
C VAL A 592 28.15 87.35 7.45
N ILE A 593 27.67 88.49 7.94
CA ILE A 593 27.17 88.64 9.31
C ILE A 593 25.68 88.28 9.28
N GLY A 594 25.31 87.28 10.08
CA GLY A 594 23.94 86.80 10.26
C GLY A 594 23.37 87.13 11.63
N GLY A 595 22.05 87.15 11.70
CA GLY A 595 21.26 87.29 12.91
C GLY A 595 20.17 86.23 13.01
N GLY A 596 19.30 86.34 14.03
CA GLY A 596 18.24 85.36 14.26
C GLY A 596 17.18 85.28 13.16
N GLY A 597 17.04 86.32 12.33
CA GLY A 597 16.04 86.38 11.25
C GLY A 597 16.38 85.55 10.02
N ASP A 598 17.65 85.21 9.81
CA ASP A 598 18.16 84.71 8.54
C ASP A 598 18.00 83.19 8.37
N GLY A 599 17.93 82.73 7.12
CA GLY A 599 17.96 81.31 6.77
C GLY A 599 19.38 80.75 6.66
N CYS A 600 19.60 79.52 7.17
CA CYS A 600 20.91 78.84 7.08
C CYS A 600 21.44 78.78 5.63
N ARG A 601 20.61 78.38 4.67
CA ARG A 601 20.99 78.28 3.26
C ARG A 601 21.33 79.63 2.63
N GLU A 602 20.64 80.70 3.03
CA GLU A 602 20.86 82.06 2.52
C GLU A 602 22.20 82.61 2.99
N LEU A 603 22.54 82.40 4.28
CA LEU A 603 23.83 82.81 4.83
C LEU A 603 25.00 82.04 4.20
N LEU A 604 24.87 80.72 4.04
CA LEU A 604 25.90 79.91 3.37
C LEU A 604 26.12 80.36 1.93
N HIS A 605 25.04 80.63 1.19
CA HIS A 605 25.11 81.13 -0.19
C HIS A 605 25.75 82.52 -0.27
N ALA A 606 25.39 83.43 0.62
CA ALA A 606 25.97 84.78 0.65
C ALA A 606 27.48 84.76 0.98
N ALA A 607 27.91 83.90 1.91
CA ALA A 607 29.34 83.71 2.20
C ALA A 607 30.11 83.12 1.01
N ASP A 608 29.52 82.15 0.31
CA ASP A 608 30.10 81.53 -0.87
C ASP A 608 30.22 82.51 -2.05
N GLU A 609 29.16 83.29 -2.33
CA GLU A 609 29.19 84.33 -3.38
C GLU A 609 30.26 85.40 -3.09
N ALA A 610 30.40 85.83 -1.83
CA ALA A 610 31.44 86.77 -1.42
C ALA A 610 32.84 86.19 -1.64
N MET A 611 33.05 84.90 -1.33
CA MET A 611 34.32 84.21 -1.55
C MET A 611 34.62 84.09 -3.04
N TYR A 612 33.61 83.78 -3.85
CA TYR A 612 33.75 83.64 -5.29
C TYR A 612 34.03 84.99 -5.98
N ALA A 613 33.50 86.09 -5.46
CA ALA A 613 33.84 87.45 -5.91
C ALA A 613 35.33 87.77 -5.67
N VAL A 614 35.89 87.38 -4.51
CA VAL A 614 37.34 87.49 -4.23
C VAL A 614 38.18 86.68 -5.22
N LYS A 615 37.76 85.45 -5.54
CA LYS A 615 38.48 84.61 -6.51
C LYS A 615 38.58 85.26 -7.89
N ARG A 616 37.59 86.07 -8.28
CA ARG A 616 37.57 86.78 -9.57
C ARG A 616 38.33 88.10 -9.56
N SER A 617 38.45 88.77 -8.41
CA SER A 617 39.05 90.11 -8.30
C SER A 617 40.56 90.12 -8.07
N GLY A 618 41.19 88.95 -7.86
CA GLY A 618 42.65 88.84 -7.74
C GLY A 618 43.17 87.80 -6.76
N LYS A 619 42.28 87.09 -6.02
CA LYS A 619 42.62 86.10 -4.98
C LYS A 619 43.38 86.68 -3.78
N GLY A 620 43.49 85.92 -2.69
CA GLY A 620 44.26 86.34 -1.51
C GLY A 620 43.70 87.56 -0.77
N GLN A 621 42.39 87.81 -0.87
CA GLN A 621 41.70 88.92 -0.20
C GLN A 621 40.50 88.41 0.63
N ILE A 622 39.86 89.33 1.34
CA ILE A 622 38.68 89.07 2.16
C ILE A 622 37.55 89.95 1.63
N GLN A 623 36.35 89.40 1.48
CA GLN A 623 35.15 90.17 1.18
C GLN A 623 34.03 89.83 2.16
N ILE A 624 33.48 90.86 2.79
CA ILE A 624 32.31 90.75 3.66
C ILE A 624 31.10 91.23 2.86
N ALA A 625 30.12 90.35 2.65
CA ALA A 625 28.85 90.70 2.03
C ALA A 625 28.05 91.64 2.93
N GLY A 626 27.38 92.63 2.33
CA GLY A 626 26.41 93.48 3.03
C GLY A 626 25.25 92.65 3.58
N HIS A 627 24.68 93.07 4.71
CA HIS A 627 23.58 92.37 5.40
C HIS A 627 22.48 91.91 4.42
N VAL A 628 22.08 90.63 4.52
CA VAL A 628 21.08 89.97 3.65
C VAL A 628 19.66 90.59 3.77
N HIS A 629 19.45 91.53 4.71
CA HIS A 629 18.28 92.39 4.75
C HIS A 629 18.66 93.87 5.00
N SER A 630 18.63 94.67 3.93
CA SER A 630 18.61 96.15 3.99
C SER A 630 17.52 96.73 3.09
N GLU A 631 16.27 96.39 3.37
CA GLU A 631 15.11 97.19 2.93
C GLU A 631 14.08 97.21 4.06
N TRP A 632 14.19 98.21 4.94
CA TRP A 632 13.09 98.96 5.60
C TRP A 632 13.70 99.92 6.63
N ALA A 633 14.26 101.02 6.14
CA ALA A 633 14.54 102.22 6.94
C ALA A 633 14.23 103.47 6.12
N VAL A 634 12.95 103.70 5.80
CA VAL A 634 12.37 105.04 5.57
C VAL A 634 10.90 105.03 5.99
N ALA A 635 10.55 105.99 6.86
CA ALA A 635 9.23 106.53 7.22
C ALA A 635 8.69 106.20 8.63
N ALA A 636 8.73 107.26 9.46
CA ALA A 636 7.98 107.58 10.69
C ALA A 636 8.21 106.73 11.94
#